data_AF-A0A370LRT9-F1
#
_entry.id   AF-A0A370LRT9-F1
#
_cell.length_a   1.000
_cell.length_b   1.000
_cell.length_c   1.000
_cell.angle_alpha   90.00
_cell.angle_beta   90.00
_cell.angle_gamma   90.00
#
_symmetry.space_group_name_H-M   'P 1'
#
loop_
_entity.id
_entity.type
_entity.pdbx_description
1 polymer ?
#
loop_
_entity_poly.entity_id
_entity_poly.type
_entity_poly.pdbx_seq_one_letter_code
_entity_poly.pdbx_strand_id
1 'polypeptide(L)'
;MHTFTEFVDKKSRESKTHLKTIKRVLEENGFTVDGFMDGEDPYVFLHSSDDQLSFDGVRIYKIGDILAFRAQKEKDTHPYGKAYSLDIVEMFNDLISENGDEEKSGKQVIKAIVNEFKTFFEKSREAEKQLKTAEIEQERGDASDDGSGKAVIQNTVLDFGNMARSKMN
;
A
#
# COMPACT_ATOMS: atom_id res chain seq x y z
N MET A 1 -30.59 8.59 -22.68
CA MET A 1 -29.36 9.40 -22.71
C MET A 1 -29.03 9.69 -21.26
N HIS A 2 -28.02 9.02 -20.70
CA HIS A 2 -27.66 9.24 -19.30
C HIS A 2 -26.98 10.60 -19.16
N THR A 3 -27.37 11.38 -18.15
CA THR A 3 -26.72 12.66 -17.87
C THR A 3 -25.35 12.42 -17.25
N PHE A 4 -24.41 13.34 -17.44
CA PHE A 4 -23.07 13.26 -16.84
C PHE A 4 -23.13 13.08 -15.31
N THR A 5 -24.09 13.75 -14.67
CA THR A 5 -24.35 13.64 -13.23
C THR A 5 -24.72 12.22 -12.79
N GLU A 6 -25.62 11.55 -13.51
CA GLU A 6 -25.98 10.15 -13.24
C GLU A 6 -24.78 9.20 -13.35
N PHE A 7 -23.90 9.45 -14.32
CA PHE A 7 -22.70 8.64 -14.50
C PHE A 7 -21.71 8.81 -13.34
N VAL A 8 -21.45 10.06 -12.92
CA VAL A 8 -20.56 10.39 -11.79
C VAL A 8 -21.11 9.77 -10.50
N ASP A 9 -22.40 9.91 -10.24
CA ASP A 9 -23.06 9.33 -9.06
C ASP A 9 -22.92 7.80 -9.03
N LYS A 10 -23.11 7.14 -10.18
CA LYS A 10 -22.94 5.70 -10.30
C LYS A 10 -21.51 5.27 -9.98
N LYS A 11 -20.50 5.94 -10.56
CA LYS A 11 -19.09 5.63 -10.32
C LYS A 11 -18.65 5.87 -8.87
N SER A 12 -19.18 6.92 -8.24
CA SER A 12 -18.96 7.17 -6.81
C SER A 12 -19.54 6.05 -5.94
N ARG A 13 -20.77 5.61 -6.22
CA ARG A 13 -21.42 4.48 -5.51
C ARG A 13 -20.67 3.16 -5.68
N GLU A 14 -20.22 2.86 -6.89
CA GLU A 14 -19.40 1.67 -7.17
C GLU A 14 -18.09 1.71 -6.36
N SER A 15 -17.42 2.85 -6.35
CA SER A 15 -16.17 3.03 -5.60
C SER A 15 -16.35 2.82 -4.10
N LYS A 16 -17.40 3.41 -3.51
CA LYS A 16 -17.73 3.20 -2.09
C LYS A 16 -18.08 1.74 -1.80
N THR A 17 -18.76 1.06 -2.71
CA THR A 17 -19.09 -0.36 -2.56
C THR A 17 -17.82 -1.22 -2.52
N HIS A 18 -16.89 -1.00 -3.45
CA HIS A 18 -15.63 -1.74 -3.50
C HIS A 18 -14.80 -1.52 -2.24
N LEU A 19 -14.69 -0.26 -1.79
CA LEU A 19 -13.96 0.09 -0.57
C LEU A 19 -14.59 -0.54 0.68
N LYS A 20 -15.92 -0.60 0.77
CA LYS A 20 -16.62 -1.31 1.85
C LYS A 20 -16.32 -2.81 1.85
N THR A 21 -16.25 -3.44 0.67
CA THR A 21 -15.88 -4.85 0.54
C THR A 21 -14.45 -5.08 1.04
N ILE A 22 -13.50 -4.23 0.63
CA ILE A 22 -12.11 -4.34 1.08
C ILE A 22 -11.97 -4.13 2.58
N LYS A 23 -12.63 -3.11 3.14
CA LYS A 23 -12.69 -2.89 4.59
C LYS A 23 -13.15 -4.14 5.31
N ARG A 24 -14.27 -4.72 4.89
CA ARG A 24 -14.83 -5.93 5.50
C ARG A 24 -13.87 -7.11 5.41
N VAL A 25 -13.27 -7.35 4.24
CA VAL A 25 -12.31 -8.45 4.03
C VAL A 25 -11.11 -8.31 4.97
N LEU A 26 -10.56 -7.10 5.11
CA LEU A 26 -9.42 -6.86 5.99
C LEU A 26 -9.78 -7.02 7.47
N GLU A 27 -10.94 -6.50 7.89
CA GLU A 27 -11.45 -6.66 9.27
C GLU A 27 -11.69 -8.13 9.62
N GLU A 28 -12.32 -8.91 8.73
CA GLU A 28 -12.55 -10.35 8.91
C GLU A 28 -11.25 -11.15 9.02
N ASN A 29 -10.13 -10.61 8.52
CA ASN A 29 -8.80 -11.22 8.59
C ASN A 29 -7.92 -10.63 9.72
N GLY A 30 -8.53 -9.89 10.66
CA GLY A 30 -7.87 -9.45 11.90
C GLY A 30 -7.10 -8.14 11.79
N PHE A 31 -7.26 -7.38 10.71
CA PHE A 31 -6.68 -6.04 10.62
C PHE A 31 -7.57 -4.99 11.29
N THR A 32 -6.94 -3.92 11.77
CA THR A 32 -7.64 -2.73 12.26
C THR A 32 -7.80 -1.74 11.11
N VAL A 33 -9.05 -1.34 10.82
CA VAL A 33 -9.38 -0.59 9.61
C VAL A 33 -10.41 0.49 9.89
N ASP A 34 -10.13 1.73 9.47
CA ASP A 34 -11.07 2.84 9.51
C ASP A 34 -11.62 3.14 8.11
N GLY A 35 -12.92 3.47 8.03
CA GLY A 35 -13.59 3.78 6.77
C GLY A 35 -13.95 5.26 6.67
N PHE A 36 -13.50 5.92 5.61
CA PHE A 36 -13.77 7.33 5.32
C PHE A 36 -14.57 7.43 4.02
N MET A 37 -15.90 7.26 4.11
CA MET A 37 -16.77 7.05 2.94
C MET A 37 -17.55 8.30 2.50
N ASP A 38 -17.59 9.34 3.35
CA ASP A 38 -18.52 10.48 3.22
C ASP A 38 -17.89 11.73 2.58
N GLY A 39 -16.71 11.61 1.95
CA GLY A 39 -16.03 12.68 1.22
C GLY A 39 -16.09 12.54 -0.31
N GLU A 40 -15.51 13.53 -1.00
CA GLU A 40 -15.28 13.50 -2.47
C GLU A 40 -14.34 12.34 -2.86
N ASP A 41 -13.29 12.14 -2.05
CA ASP A 41 -12.30 11.08 -2.23
C ASP A 41 -12.45 10.03 -1.12
N PRO A 42 -13.34 9.03 -1.27
CA PRO A 42 -13.53 8.00 -0.26
C PRO A 42 -12.30 7.11 -0.16
N TYR A 43 -11.95 6.71 1.06
CA TYR A 43 -10.82 5.82 1.31
C TYR A 43 -11.05 4.93 2.54
N VAL A 44 -10.18 3.95 2.66
CA VAL A 44 -10.06 3.04 3.79
C VAL A 44 -8.65 3.21 4.36
N PHE A 45 -8.52 3.41 5.66
CA PHE A 45 -7.23 3.48 6.33
C PHE A 45 -6.97 2.17 7.05
N LEU A 46 -5.95 1.45 6.61
CA LEU A 46 -5.52 0.19 7.21
C LEU A 46 -4.35 0.49 8.15
N HIS A 47 -4.55 0.22 9.45
CA HIS A 47 -3.52 0.44 10.47
C HIS A 47 -2.42 -0.61 10.36
N SER A 48 -1.18 -0.17 10.52
CA SER A 48 -0.05 -1.02 10.82
C SER A 48 -0.23 -1.60 12.23
N SER A 49 0.12 -2.87 12.41
CA SER A 49 0.26 -3.47 13.74
C SER A 49 1.65 -3.25 14.35
N ASP A 50 2.56 -2.63 13.60
CA ASP A 50 3.97 -2.45 13.94
C ASP A 50 4.23 -0.97 14.25
N ASP A 51 4.70 -0.69 15.47
CA ASP A 51 5.03 0.63 16.01
C ASP A 51 6.44 1.11 15.62
N GLN A 52 7.22 0.29 14.92
CA GLN A 52 8.58 0.63 14.49
C GLN A 52 8.64 1.36 13.15
N LEU A 53 7.52 1.40 12.42
CA LEU A 53 7.38 2.09 11.15
C LEU A 53 7.27 3.60 11.34
N SER A 54 7.73 4.36 10.36
CA SER A 54 7.60 5.83 10.31
C SER A 54 6.18 6.31 10.00
N PHE A 55 5.25 5.39 9.74
CA PHE A 55 3.85 5.64 9.43
C PHE A 55 2.91 4.69 10.19
N ASP A 56 1.73 5.19 10.53
CA ASP A 56 0.73 4.42 11.27
C ASP A 56 -0.06 3.46 10.36
N GLY A 57 -0.04 3.64 9.04
CA GLY A 57 -0.78 2.76 8.15
C GLY A 57 -0.76 3.11 6.67
N VAL A 58 -1.69 2.51 5.93
CA VAL A 58 -1.86 2.74 4.49
C VAL A 58 -3.26 3.23 4.17
N ARG A 59 -3.35 4.22 3.28
CA ARG A 59 -4.59 4.66 2.64
C ARG A 59 -4.87 3.77 1.45
N ILE A 60 -6.04 3.17 1.40
CA ILE A 60 -6.56 2.40 0.26
C ILE A 60 -7.70 3.20 -0.37
N TYR A 61 -7.63 3.45 -1.67
CA TYR A 61 -8.58 4.29 -2.40
C TYR A 61 -8.68 3.85 -3.86
N LYS A 62 -9.72 4.30 -4.58
CA LYS A 62 -9.82 4.04 -6.03
C LYS A 62 -9.27 5.21 -6.83
N ILE A 63 -8.54 4.90 -7.90
CA ILE A 63 -8.16 5.83 -8.96
C ILE A 63 -8.73 5.28 -10.25
N GLY A 64 -9.79 5.90 -10.77
CA GLY A 64 -10.56 5.32 -11.87
C GLY A 64 -11.12 3.95 -11.47
N ASP A 65 -10.78 2.91 -12.23
CA ASP A 65 -11.25 1.55 -11.96
C ASP A 65 -10.27 0.72 -11.10
N ILE A 66 -9.08 1.24 -10.80
CA ILE A 66 -8.01 0.54 -10.07
C ILE A 66 -8.09 0.86 -8.57
N LEU A 67 -7.92 -0.16 -7.72
CA LEU A 67 -7.65 0.05 -6.29
C LEU A 67 -6.16 0.34 -6.12
N ALA A 68 -5.84 1.37 -5.34
CA ALA A 68 -4.46 1.74 -5.05
C ALA A 68 -4.30 1.96 -3.55
N PHE A 69 -3.06 1.85 -3.08
CA PHE A 69 -2.72 2.19 -1.71
C PHE A 69 -1.40 2.96 -1.59
N ARG A 70 -1.29 3.75 -0.51
CA ARG A 70 -0.11 4.56 -0.18
C ARG A 70 0.13 4.58 1.32
N ALA A 71 1.39 4.69 1.73
CA ALA A 71 1.74 4.95 3.13
C ALA A 71 1.18 6.30 3.58
N GLN A 72 0.73 6.36 4.83
CA GLN A 72 0.15 7.57 5.41
C GLN A 72 0.49 7.61 6.90
N LYS A 73 1.01 8.76 7.34
CA LYS A 73 1.59 8.90 8.67
C LYS A 73 0.55 8.69 9.77
N GLU A 74 -0.58 9.40 9.68
CA GLU A 74 -1.72 9.28 10.59
C GLU A 74 -3.01 9.30 9.76
N LYS A 75 -4.10 8.69 10.24
CA LYS A 75 -5.37 8.51 9.49
C LYS A 75 -6.00 9.78 8.90
N ASP A 76 -5.72 10.95 9.48
CA ASP A 76 -6.26 12.25 9.07
C ASP A 76 -5.27 13.08 8.21
N THR A 77 -4.05 12.58 8.00
CA THR A 77 -3.01 13.25 7.20
C THR A 77 -3.05 12.85 5.72
N HIS A 78 -2.31 13.56 4.86
CA HIS A 78 -2.18 13.15 3.47
C HIS A 78 -1.22 11.96 3.31
N PRO A 79 -1.53 11.00 2.41
CA PRO A 79 -0.61 9.92 2.09
C PRO A 79 0.62 10.45 1.36
N TYR A 80 1.76 9.77 1.51
CA TYR A 80 3.03 10.15 0.91
C TYR A 80 3.69 8.98 0.18
N GLY A 81 4.73 9.30 -0.60
CA GLY A 81 5.45 8.32 -1.39
C GLY A 81 4.65 7.81 -2.60
N LYS A 82 5.00 6.60 -3.04
CA LYS A 82 4.46 5.98 -4.26
C LYS A 82 3.10 5.33 -4.03
N ALA A 83 2.23 5.41 -5.04
CA ALA A 83 1.02 4.58 -5.13
C ALA A 83 1.39 3.18 -5.61
N TYR A 84 0.91 2.18 -4.88
CA TYR A 84 0.92 0.78 -5.28
C TYR A 84 -0.47 0.39 -5.76
N SER A 85 -0.56 -0.27 -6.90
CA SER A 85 -1.81 -0.81 -7.43
C SER A 85 -2.13 -2.14 -6.76
N LEU A 86 -3.38 -2.31 -6.35
CA LEU A 86 -3.97 -3.57 -5.92
C LEU A 86 -4.90 -4.06 -7.04
N ASP A 87 -4.33 -4.75 -8.03
CA ASP A 87 -5.11 -5.26 -9.16
C ASP A 87 -5.78 -6.60 -8.80
N ILE A 88 -6.97 -6.50 -8.21
CA ILE A 88 -7.76 -7.66 -7.81
C ILE A 88 -8.16 -8.53 -9.01
N VAL A 89 -8.36 -7.91 -10.18
CA VAL A 89 -8.80 -8.62 -11.39
C VAL A 89 -7.66 -9.45 -11.94
N GLU A 90 -6.46 -8.88 -12.02
CA GLU A 90 -5.25 -9.62 -12.39
C GLU A 90 -4.98 -10.77 -11.41
N MET A 91 -5.01 -10.50 -10.10
CA MET A 91 -4.86 -11.54 -9.06
C MET A 91 -5.87 -12.69 -9.22
N PHE A 92 -7.12 -12.36 -9.57
CA PHE A 92 -8.16 -13.37 -9.78
C PHE A 92 -7.96 -14.19 -11.06
N ASN A 93 -7.62 -13.51 -12.16
CA ASN A 93 -7.39 -14.16 -13.45
C ASN A 93 -6.19 -15.11 -13.39
N ASP A 94 -5.12 -14.73 -12.69
CA ASP A 94 -3.95 -15.58 -12.48
C ASP A 94 -4.35 -16.85 -11.72
N LEU A 95 -5.10 -16.70 -10.63
CA LEU A 95 -5.55 -17.84 -9.80
C LEU A 95 -6.55 -18.75 -10.53
N ILE A 96 -7.43 -18.21 -11.37
CA ILE A 96 -8.31 -19.02 -12.23
C ILE A 96 -7.48 -19.78 -13.26
N SER A 97 -6.48 -19.13 -13.87
CA SER A 97 -5.64 -19.78 -14.88
C SER A 97 -4.83 -20.95 -14.29
N GLU A 98 -4.46 -20.86 -13.01
CA GLU A 98 -3.77 -21.93 -12.29
C GLU A 98 -4.70 -23.05 -11.78
N ASN A 99 -5.88 -22.71 -11.23
CA ASN A 99 -6.71 -23.66 -10.46
C ASN A 99 -8.01 -24.09 -11.15
N GLY A 100 -8.47 -23.36 -12.18
CA GLY A 100 -9.66 -23.69 -12.98
C GLY A 100 -11.02 -23.61 -12.25
N ASP A 101 -11.05 -23.19 -10.99
CA ASP A 101 -12.25 -23.18 -10.13
C ASP A 101 -12.49 -21.77 -9.54
N GLU A 102 -13.53 -21.10 -10.04
CA GLU A 102 -13.87 -19.70 -9.75
C GLU A 102 -14.11 -19.42 -8.26
N GLU A 103 -14.78 -20.34 -7.54
CA GLU A 103 -15.11 -20.13 -6.12
C GLU A 103 -13.86 -20.26 -5.25
N LYS A 104 -12.99 -21.21 -5.57
CA LYS A 104 -11.71 -21.38 -4.88
C LYS A 104 -10.77 -20.20 -5.16
N SER A 105 -10.75 -19.72 -6.40
CA SER A 105 -9.97 -18.53 -6.78
C SER A 105 -10.42 -17.29 -6.02
N GLY A 106 -11.73 -17.10 -5.82
CA GLY A 106 -12.24 -15.96 -5.02
C GLY A 106 -11.73 -15.97 -3.56
N LYS A 107 -11.73 -17.14 -2.90
CA LYS A 107 -11.17 -17.28 -1.54
C LYS A 107 -9.66 -17.08 -1.51
N GLN A 108 -8.96 -17.47 -2.58
CA GLN A 108 -7.51 -17.27 -2.69
C GLN A 108 -7.15 -15.81 -2.96
N VAL A 109 -7.94 -15.07 -3.73
CA VAL A 109 -7.75 -13.62 -3.91
C VAL A 109 -7.82 -12.88 -2.58
N ILE A 110 -8.79 -13.23 -1.72
CA ILE A 110 -8.87 -12.65 -0.37
C ILE A 110 -7.56 -12.88 0.40
N LYS A 111 -7.02 -14.10 0.35
CA LYS A 111 -5.74 -14.42 1.00
C LYS A 111 -4.57 -13.66 0.35
N ALA A 112 -4.58 -13.51 -0.97
CA ALA A 112 -3.55 -12.76 -1.70
C ALA A 112 -3.55 -11.29 -1.26
N ILE A 113 -4.70 -10.64 -1.17
CA ILE A 113 -4.84 -9.26 -0.68
C ILE A 113 -4.28 -9.13 0.74
N VAL A 114 -4.65 -10.05 1.64
CA VAL A 114 -4.15 -10.06 3.03
C VAL A 114 -2.63 -10.24 3.07
N ASN A 115 -2.10 -11.15 2.27
CA ASN A 115 -0.66 -11.41 2.21
C ASN A 115 0.10 -10.24 1.60
N GLU A 116 -0.47 -9.52 0.64
CA GLU A 116 0.13 -8.34 0.03
C GLU A 116 0.35 -7.25 1.09
N PHE A 117 -0.66 -6.95 1.91
CA PHE A 117 -0.51 -5.96 2.99
C PHE A 117 0.48 -6.41 4.07
N LYS A 118 0.47 -7.69 4.47
CA LYS A 118 1.49 -8.21 5.41
C LYS A 118 2.90 -8.05 4.86
N THR A 119 3.09 -8.48 3.61
CA THR A 119 4.39 -8.37 2.92
C THR A 119 4.82 -6.93 2.78
N PHE A 120 3.89 -6.02 2.49
CA PHE A 120 4.17 -4.59 2.40
C PHE A 120 4.68 -4.03 3.74
N PHE A 121 4.01 -4.31 4.86
CA PHE A 121 4.46 -3.85 6.18
C PHE A 121 5.80 -4.48 6.58
N GLU A 122 5.99 -5.78 6.34
CA GLU A 122 7.25 -6.48 6.64
C GLU A 122 8.43 -5.91 5.87
N LYS A 123 8.27 -5.68 4.55
CA LYS A 123 9.30 -5.07 3.70
C LYS A 123 9.59 -3.63 4.10
N SER A 124 8.55 -2.86 4.43
CA SER A 124 8.71 -1.47 4.88
C SER A 124 9.54 -1.42 6.16
N ARG A 125 9.28 -2.34 7.11
CA ARG A 125 10.05 -2.44 8.35
C ARG A 125 11.50 -2.81 8.09
N GLU A 126 11.74 -3.79 7.23
CA GLU A 126 13.10 -4.20 6.89
C GLU A 126 13.88 -3.04 6.25
N ALA A 127 13.27 -2.32 5.32
CA ALA A 127 13.87 -1.16 4.68
C ALA A 127 14.20 -0.05 5.68
N GLU A 128 13.27 0.31 6.57
CA GLU A 128 13.51 1.33 7.59
C GLU A 128 14.62 0.91 8.58
N LYS A 129 14.68 -0.37 8.94
CA LYS A 129 15.75 -0.88 9.80
C LYS A 129 17.12 -0.80 9.12
N GLN A 130 17.20 -1.11 7.82
CA GLN A 130 18.43 -1.00 7.06
C GLN A 130 18.89 0.46 6.95
N LEU A 131 17.97 1.39 6.69
CA LEU A 131 18.27 2.83 6.65
C LEU A 131 18.80 3.34 7.99
N LYS A 132 18.10 3.04 9.09
CA LYS A 132 18.53 3.41 10.45
C LYS A 132 19.92 2.85 10.78
N THR A 133 20.22 1.63 10.34
CA THR A 133 21.53 0.99 10.57
C THR A 133 22.63 1.69 9.76
N ALA A 134 22.37 1.98 8.49
CA ALA A 134 23.31 2.69 7.62
C ALA A 134 23.60 4.12 8.11
N GLU A 135 22.59 4.83 8.60
CA GLU A 135 22.75 6.17 9.20
C GLU A 135 23.66 6.12 10.44
N ILE A 136 23.46 5.16 11.34
CA ILE A 136 24.29 4.98 12.54
C ILE A 136 25.74 4.65 12.17
N GLU A 137 25.95 3.80 11.16
CA GLU A 137 27.31 3.45 10.70
C GLU A 137 28.01 4.65 10.06
N GLN A 138 27.30 5.49 9.32
CA GLN A 138 27.83 6.71 8.74
C GLN A 138 28.19 7.75 9.82
N GLU A 139 27.32 8.00 10.80
CA GLU A 139 27.61 8.92 11.91
C GLU A 139 28.81 8.46 12.75
N ARG A 140 29.02 7.14 12.89
CA ARG A 140 30.18 6.57 13.58
C ARG A 140 31.47 6.66 12.75
N GLY A 141 31.36 6.55 11.43
CA GLY A 141 32.47 6.77 10.50
C GLY A 141 32.93 8.23 10.48
N ASP A 142 31.99 9.17 10.42
CA ASP A 142 32.25 10.62 10.38
C ASP A 142 32.82 11.18 11.70
N ALA A 143 32.55 10.53 12.84
CA ALA A 143 33.18 10.87 14.12
C ALA A 143 34.66 10.45 14.22
N SER A 144 35.16 9.70 13.23
CA SER A 144 36.51 9.11 13.23
C SER A 144 37.46 9.71 12.18
N ASP A 145 36.99 10.61 11.31
CA ASP A 145 37.78 11.10 10.17
C ASP A 145 37.95 12.64 10.18
N ASP A 146 39.16 13.07 10.53
CA ASP A 146 39.62 14.45 10.47
C ASP A 146 39.92 14.82 9.01
N GLY A 147 38.90 15.36 8.33
CA GLY A 147 39.06 16.20 7.13
C GLY A 147 39.11 15.48 5.78
N SER A 148 37.95 15.27 5.15
CA SER A 148 37.69 15.72 3.77
C SER A 148 36.28 15.37 3.28
N GLY A 149 35.59 16.36 2.69
CA GLY A 149 34.51 16.14 1.72
C GLY A 149 33.13 15.74 2.27
N LYS A 150 32.31 16.73 2.65
CA LYS A 150 30.86 16.56 2.84
C LYS A 150 30.19 16.09 1.54
N ALA A 151 29.87 14.81 1.43
CA ALA A 151 28.92 14.31 0.44
C ALA A 151 27.50 14.60 0.95
N VAL A 152 26.85 15.60 0.35
CA VAL A 152 25.42 15.86 0.57
C VAL A 152 24.64 14.75 -0.12
N ILE A 153 24.15 13.77 0.63
CA ILE A 153 23.17 12.81 0.12
C ILE A 153 21.82 13.53 0.08
N GLN A 154 21.32 13.80 -1.12
CA GLN A 154 19.96 14.28 -1.32
C GLN A 154 18.97 13.22 -0.83
N ASN A 155 18.11 13.60 0.12
CA ASN A 155 16.93 12.86 0.53
C ASN A 155 16.01 12.61 -0.67
N THR A 156 16.29 11.55 -1.41
CA THR A 156 15.38 11.00 -2.40
C THR A 156 14.82 9.74 -1.78
N VAL A 157 13.60 9.86 -1.25
CA VAL A 157 12.75 8.75 -0.79
C VAL A 157 12.81 7.66 -1.86
N LEU A 158 13.60 6.61 -1.61
CA LEU A 158 13.91 5.61 -2.62
C LEU A 158 12.65 4.80 -2.94
N ASP A 159 12.31 4.84 -4.23
CA ASP A 159 11.15 4.27 -4.87
C ASP A 159 11.19 2.73 -4.82
N PHE A 160 10.34 2.11 -3.98
CA PHE A 160 10.32 0.67 -3.73
C PHE A 160 9.73 -0.18 -4.88
N GLY A 161 9.36 0.42 -6.01
CA GLY A 161 8.71 -0.29 -7.13
C GLY A 161 9.62 -1.20 -7.97
N ASN A 162 10.96 -1.10 -7.88
CA ASN A 162 11.86 -1.76 -8.84
C ASN A 162 12.42 -3.12 -8.40
N MET A 163 12.21 -3.59 -7.17
CA MET A 163 12.72 -4.92 -6.76
C MET A 163 11.86 -6.09 -7.24
N ALA A 164 10.59 -5.87 -7.60
CA ALA A 164 9.70 -6.93 -8.07
C ALA A 164 9.98 -7.37 -9.52
N ARG A 165 10.64 -6.53 -10.34
CA ARG A 165 10.92 -6.83 -11.75
C ARG A 165 12.31 -7.42 -12.03
N SER A 166 13.22 -7.44 -11.04
CA SER A 166 14.61 -7.87 -11.27
C SER A 166 14.90 -9.34 -10.97
N LYS A 167 13.88 -10.16 -10.61
CA LYS A 167 14.05 -11.61 -10.37
C LYS A 167 13.34 -12.51 -11.39
N MET A 168 13.14 -12.00 -12.61
CA MET A 168 12.80 -12.84 -13.77
C MET A 168 13.74 -12.51 -14.92
N ASN A 169 14.94 -13.07 -14.84
CA ASN A 169 15.82 -13.40 -15.97
C ASN A 169 16.68 -14.60 -15.54
#